data_AF-A0A976JRX2-F1
#
_entry.id   AF-A0A976JRX2-F1
#
_cell.length_a   1.000
_cell.length_b   1.000
_cell.length_c   1.000
_cell.angle_alpha   90.00
_cell.angle_beta   90.00
_cell.angle_gamma   90.00
#
_symmetry.space_group_name_H-M   'P 1'
#
loop_
_entity.id
_entity.type
_entity.pdbx_description
1 polymer ?
#
loop_
_entity_poly.entity_id
_entity_poly.type
_entity_poly.pdbx_seq_one_letter_code
_entity_poly.pdbx_strand_id
1 'polypeptide(L)'
;MIEKDSALLPTSNFNISTAGGRIFNTPKRGSFYGDAEGYYQWGASHSSASDSDAKSLDHKAWYLHLGWGYSFDAGMNPRLELLFDYASGDRNPTDGDNNRFHSLYGVTAFEFGPTGIYGAFGRENLKSPGVRLTLAPAKAISMEMTLRHMSLASSKDGWTKAKLRDPSGHSGTDLGDQFEAKVVWDVFPGNLKLMVGFTNLFAGDFAKNVSGEKFDTHYGFLQTVITF
;
A
#
# COMPACT_ATOMS: atom_id res chain seq x y z
N MET A 1 -4.98 10.95 -16.09
CA MET A 1 -6.30 11.20 -15.47
C MET A 1 -6.55 12.69 -15.55
N ILE A 2 -7.76 13.09 -15.94
CA ILE A 2 -8.16 14.50 -15.98
C ILE A 2 -9.42 14.59 -15.11
N GLU A 3 -9.31 15.20 -13.94
CA GLU A 3 -10.45 15.53 -13.08
C GLU A 3 -10.70 17.04 -13.19
N LYS A 4 -11.97 17.44 -13.35
CA LYS A 4 -12.37 18.84 -13.50
C LYS A 4 -13.39 19.19 -12.43
N ASP A 5 -13.14 20.30 -11.74
CA ASP A 5 -14.02 20.82 -10.70
C ASP A 5 -15.36 21.34 -11.27
N SER A 6 -16.38 21.30 -10.42
CA SER A 6 -17.64 22.03 -10.57
C SER A 6 -18.12 22.47 -9.18
N ALA A 7 -18.93 23.53 -9.09
CA ALA A 7 -19.47 24.04 -7.82
C ALA A 7 -20.24 23.02 -6.95
N LEU A 8 -20.50 21.81 -7.46
CA LEU A 8 -21.15 20.70 -6.78
C LEU A 8 -20.18 19.61 -6.29
N LEU A 9 -18.90 19.64 -6.70
CA LEU A 9 -17.85 18.65 -6.42
C LEU A 9 -16.47 19.31 -6.32
N PRO A 10 -16.19 20.09 -5.25
CA PRO A 10 -14.86 20.67 -5.02
C PRO A 10 -13.81 19.57 -4.96
N THR A 11 -12.95 19.52 -5.97
CA THR A 11 -11.90 18.50 -6.15
C THR A 11 -10.59 19.21 -6.48
N SER A 12 -9.48 18.66 -6.05
CA SER A 12 -8.15 19.29 -6.14
C SER A 12 -7.54 19.36 -7.56
N ASN A 13 -8.37 19.35 -8.62
CA ASN A 13 -8.03 19.57 -10.03
C ASN A 13 -6.65 18.98 -10.43
N PHE A 14 -6.55 17.67 -10.65
CA PHE A 14 -5.29 17.05 -11.07
C PHE A 14 -5.25 16.78 -12.58
N ASN A 15 -4.14 17.16 -13.24
CA ASN A 15 -3.82 16.75 -14.60
C ASN A 15 -2.52 15.95 -14.58
N ILE A 16 -2.64 14.68 -14.18
CA ILE A 16 -1.50 13.77 -14.01
C ILE A 16 -1.59 12.69 -15.08
N SER A 17 -0.51 12.53 -15.82
CA SER A 17 -0.25 11.39 -16.70
C SER A 17 0.58 10.35 -15.94
N THR A 18 0.37 9.07 -16.26
CA THR A 18 1.09 7.97 -15.63
C THR A 18 1.48 6.95 -16.68
N ALA A 19 2.73 6.52 -16.64
CA ALA A 19 3.24 5.39 -17.40
C ALA A 19 3.89 4.41 -16.44
N GLY A 20 3.80 3.12 -16.74
CA GLY A 20 4.44 2.11 -15.92
C GLY A 20 4.36 0.74 -16.56
N GLY A 21 4.96 -0.22 -15.88
CA GLY A 21 5.02 -1.61 -16.33
C GLY A 21 5.32 -2.54 -15.18
N ARG A 22 5.03 -3.82 -15.40
CA ARG A 22 5.31 -4.91 -14.48
C ARG A 22 5.95 -6.06 -15.22
N ILE A 23 6.99 -6.63 -14.62
CA ILE A 23 7.60 -7.90 -15.03
C ILE A 23 7.43 -8.89 -13.89
N PHE A 24 7.15 -10.16 -14.20
CA PHE A 24 6.97 -11.19 -13.19
C PHE A 24 7.27 -12.57 -13.75
N ASN A 25 7.59 -13.50 -12.86
CA ASN A 25 7.51 -14.93 -13.13
C ASN A 25 6.76 -15.64 -12.01
N THR A 26 6.20 -16.81 -12.32
CA THR A 26 5.37 -17.56 -11.37
C THR A 26 6.20 -18.52 -10.52
N PRO A 27 5.83 -18.74 -9.24
CA PRO A 27 6.50 -19.70 -8.38
C PRO A 27 6.39 -21.13 -8.92
N LYS A 28 7.53 -21.80 -9.02
CA LYS A 28 7.65 -23.23 -9.31
C LYS A 28 8.43 -23.90 -8.18
N ARG A 29 8.12 -25.16 -7.87
CA ARG A 29 8.83 -25.91 -6.83
C ARG A 29 10.34 -25.89 -7.08
N GLY A 30 11.11 -25.71 -6.01
CA GLY A 30 12.57 -25.64 -6.04
C GLY A 30 13.16 -24.44 -6.79
N SER A 31 12.37 -23.39 -7.06
CA SER A 31 12.78 -22.28 -7.94
C SER A 31 12.58 -20.91 -7.31
N PHE A 32 13.42 -19.96 -7.73
CA PHE A 32 13.22 -18.55 -7.47
C PHE A 32 12.08 -17.99 -8.33
N TYR A 33 11.35 -17.05 -7.76
CA TYR A 33 10.32 -16.28 -8.43
C TYR A 33 10.33 -14.84 -7.93
N GLY A 34 9.60 -13.96 -8.60
CA GLY A 34 9.46 -12.60 -8.17
C GLY A 34 8.76 -11.75 -9.21
N ASP A 35 8.60 -10.48 -8.85
CA ASP A 35 8.07 -9.47 -9.71
C ASP A 35 8.65 -8.09 -9.39
N ALA A 36 8.62 -7.23 -10.39
CA ALA A 36 8.94 -5.82 -10.24
C ALA A 36 7.90 -5.01 -11.00
N GLU A 37 7.34 -4.01 -10.33
CA GLU A 37 6.38 -3.07 -10.90
C GLU A 37 6.86 -1.64 -10.65
N GLY A 38 6.75 -0.79 -11.66
CA GLY A 38 7.17 0.61 -11.56
C GLY A 38 6.23 1.53 -12.31
N TYR A 39 5.99 2.70 -11.73
CA TYR A 39 5.21 3.78 -12.36
C TYR A 39 5.94 5.11 -12.22
N TYR A 40 5.78 5.94 -13.24
CA TYR A 40 6.21 7.32 -13.24
C TYR A 40 5.02 8.22 -13.58
N GLN A 41 4.87 9.28 -12.81
CA GLN A 41 3.81 10.27 -12.94
C GLN A 41 4.40 11.63 -13.28
N TRP A 42 3.76 12.33 -14.21
CA TRP A 42 4.11 13.70 -14.57
C TRP A 42 2.87 14.53 -14.90
N GLY A 43 2.96 15.84 -14.75
CA GLY A 43 1.88 16.77 -15.11
C GLY A 43 1.77 17.90 -14.11
N ALA A 44 0.54 18.30 -13.78
CA ALA A 44 0.28 19.36 -12.81
C ALA A 44 -0.69 18.91 -11.73
N SER A 45 -0.49 19.42 -10.52
CA SER A 45 -1.33 19.16 -9.35
C SER A 45 -1.65 20.43 -8.57
N HIS A 46 -2.66 20.44 -7.71
CA HIS A 46 -2.95 21.58 -6.83
C HIS A 46 -2.84 21.18 -5.35
N SER A 47 -2.52 22.15 -4.49
CA SER A 47 -2.29 21.92 -3.05
C SER A 47 -3.56 21.63 -2.25
N SER A 48 -4.75 22.02 -2.74
CA SER A 48 -6.03 21.80 -2.08
C SER A 48 -7.20 21.74 -3.07
N ALA A 49 -8.36 21.30 -2.57
CA ALA A 49 -9.64 21.25 -3.30
C ALA A 49 -10.44 22.56 -3.18
N SER A 50 -9.81 23.67 -2.78
CA SER A 50 -10.48 24.97 -2.70
C SER A 50 -10.46 25.68 -4.05
N ASP A 51 -11.59 26.23 -4.48
CA ASP A 51 -11.71 27.13 -5.64
C ASP A 51 -10.78 28.36 -5.58
N SER A 52 -10.27 28.71 -4.39
CA SER A 52 -9.33 29.80 -4.16
C SER A 52 -7.86 29.39 -4.30
N ASP A 53 -7.57 28.10 -4.49
CA ASP A 53 -6.22 27.57 -4.58
C ASP A 53 -5.70 27.61 -6.01
N ALA A 54 -5.19 28.78 -6.39
CA ALA A 54 -4.71 29.06 -7.74
C ALA A 54 -3.29 28.52 -8.05
N LYS A 55 -2.62 27.87 -7.09
CA LYS A 55 -1.22 27.47 -7.26
C LYS A 55 -1.11 26.07 -7.87
N SER A 56 -0.95 26.04 -9.18
CA SER A 56 -0.53 24.83 -9.91
C SER A 56 0.90 24.46 -9.53
N LEU A 57 1.10 23.20 -9.16
CA LEU A 57 2.37 22.59 -8.78
C LEU A 57 2.83 21.61 -9.88
N ASP A 58 4.12 21.63 -10.24
CA ASP A 58 4.71 20.65 -11.15
C ASP A 58 4.71 19.27 -10.49
N HIS A 59 4.06 18.29 -11.11
CA HIS A 59 3.94 16.95 -10.58
C HIS A 59 5.02 16.06 -11.18
N LYS A 60 5.88 15.48 -10.35
CA LYS A 60 6.83 14.45 -10.73
C LYS A 60 6.99 13.46 -9.60
N ALA A 61 6.44 12.26 -9.77
CA ALA A 61 6.38 11.24 -8.74
C ALA A 61 6.63 9.85 -9.33
N TRP A 62 7.04 8.90 -8.49
CA TRP A 62 7.30 7.54 -8.93
C TRP A 62 6.98 6.51 -7.86
N TYR A 63 6.75 5.29 -8.33
CA TYR A 63 6.46 4.12 -7.52
C TYR A 63 7.33 2.96 -7.97
N LEU A 64 7.73 2.12 -7.02
CA LEU A 64 8.45 0.88 -7.23
C LEU A 64 7.93 -0.18 -6.25
N HIS A 65 7.60 -1.35 -6.78
CA HIS A 65 7.39 -2.59 -6.05
C HIS A 65 8.43 -3.61 -6.49
N LEU A 66 9.00 -4.34 -5.54
CA LEU A 66 9.88 -5.47 -5.75
C LEU A 66 9.44 -6.64 -4.87
N GLY A 67 9.18 -7.78 -5.50
CA GLY A 67 8.97 -9.08 -4.86
C GLY A 67 10.06 -10.05 -5.31
N TRP A 68 10.73 -10.70 -4.36
CA TRP A 68 11.68 -11.77 -4.68
C TRP A 68 11.56 -12.91 -3.67
N GLY A 69 11.26 -14.11 -4.16
CA GLY A 69 11.01 -15.26 -3.32
C GLY A 69 11.57 -16.56 -3.85
N TYR A 70 11.52 -17.57 -2.99
CA TYR A 70 11.89 -18.94 -3.29
C TYR A 70 10.78 -19.88 -2.87
N SER A 71 10.41 -20.79 -3.78
CA SER A 71 9.43 -21.85 -3.50
C SER A 71 10.17 -23.13 -3.18
N PHE A 72 10.10 -23.57 -1.93
CA PHE A 72 10.77 -24.78 -1.47
C PHE A 72 10.06 -26.02 -2.01
N ASP A 73 10.84 -27.03 -2.40
CA ASP A 73 10.31 -28.35 -2.72
C ASP A 73 10.17 -29.16 -1.42
N ALA A 74 9.13 -28.85 -0.66
CA ALA A 74 8.85 -29.45 0.64
C ALA A 74 7.36 -29.64 0.88
N GLY A 75 7.02 -30.41 1.91
CA GLY A 75 5.64 -30.55 2.40
C GLY A 75 5.01 -29.18 2.67
N MET A 76 3.72 -29.04 2.36
CA MET A 76 2.97 -27.78 2.42
C MET A 76 3.39 -26.70 1.42
N ASN A 77 4.29 -26.99 0.46
CA ASN A 77 4.75 -26.06 -0.57
C ASN A 77 5.10 -24.65 -0.02
N PRO A 78 6.03 -24.55 0.94
CA PRO A 78 6.35 -23.28 1.56
C PRO A 78 6.99 -22.34 0.55
N ARG A 79 6.65 -21.06 0.63
CA ARG A 79 7.28 -19.99 -0.14
C ARG A 79 7.64 -18.83 0.76
N LEU A 80 8.89 -18.41 0.68
CA LEU A 80 9.38 -17.23 1.39
C LEU A 80 9.70 -16.16 0.37
N GLU A 81 9.22 -14.94 0.63
CA GLU A 81 9.33 -13.81 -0.28
C GLU A 81 9.75 -12.56 0.49
N LEU A 82 10.70 -11.82 -0.06
CA LEU A 82 11.05 -10.47 0.36
C LEU A 82 10.23 -9.49 -0.48
N LEU A 83 9.70 -8.48 0.20
CA LEU A 83 8.86 -7.44 -0.39
C LEU A 83 9.50 -6.08 -0.15
N PHE A 84 9.47 -5.21 -1.14
CA PHE A 84 9.86 -3.82 -0.97
C PHE A 84 8.98 -2.91 -1.81
N ASP A 85 8.38 -1.94 -1.15
CA ASP A 85 7.53 -0.94 -1.79
C ASP A 85 8.10 0.46 -1.51
N TYR A 86 8.14 1.30 -2.55
CA TYR A 86 8.48 2.71 -2.44
C TYR A 86 7.51 3.54 -3.28
N ALA A 87 6.82 4.47 -2.63
CA ALA A 87 6.01 5.50 -3.25
C ALA A 87 6.59 6.86 -2.83
N SER A 88 6.96 7.69 -3.80
CA SER A 88 7.57 8.98 -3.50
C SER A 88 6.63 9.87 -2.66
N GLY A 89 7.23 10.67 -1.78
CA GLY A 89 6.55 11.71 -1.02
C GLY A 89 6.95 13.09 -1.51
N ASP A 90 6.13 14.08 -1.17
CA ASP A 90 6.44 15.49 -1.39
C ASP A 90 7.67 15.91 -0.57
N ARG A 91 8.73 16.35 -1.25
CA ARG A 91 10.02 16.64 -0.60
C ARG A 91 9.99 17.99 0.13
N ASN A 92 9.16 18.91 -0.32
CA ASN A 92 9.08 20.24 0.24
C ASN A 92 7.67 20.84 0.06
N PRO A 93 6.83 20.87 1.12
CA PRO A 93 5.46 21.39 1.07
C PRO A 93 5.29 22.82 0.54
N THR A 94 6.38 23.59 0.50
CA THR A 94 6.33 25.04 0.34
C THR A 94 6.85 25.53 -1.00
N ASP A 95 7.33 24.62 -1.87
CA ASP A 95 7.78 24.99 -3.21
C ASP A 95 6.64 24.93 -4.25
N GLY A 96 7.02 24.92 -5.53
CA GLY A 96 6.11 24.84 -6.66
C GLY A 96 5.97 23.42 -7.19
N ASP A 97 6.44 22.41 -6.47
CA ASP A 97 6.47 21.03 -6.92
C ASP A 97 5.60 20.14 -6.01
N ASN A 98 5.10 19.05 -6.58
CA ASN A 98 4.50 17.96 -5.84
C ASN A 98 5.16 16.66 -6.26
N ASN A 99 5.82 16.00 -5.31
CA ASN A 99 6.52 14.74 -5.56
C ASN A 99 5.83 13.54 -4.93
N ARG A 100 4.67 13.73 -4.29
CA ARG A 100 3.91 12.62 -3.72
C ARG A 100 3.31 11.78 -4.83
N PHE A 101 3.59 10.49 -4.84
CA PHE A 101 2.92 9.58 -5.76
C PHE A 101 1.42 9.58 -5.45
N HIS A 102 0.62 9.79 -6.48
CA HIS A 102 -0.83 9.75 -6.37
C HIS A 102 -1.29 8.33 -6.69
N SER A 103 -1.91 7.65 -5.72
CA SER A 103 -2.54 6.36 -6.01
C SER A 103 -3.63 6.58 -7.05
N LEU A 104 -3.50 6.00 -8.25
CA LEU A 104 -4.58 5.98 -9.24
C LEU A 104 -5.82 5.29 -8.63
N TYR A 105 -7.02 5.53 -9.17
CA TYR A 105 -8.24 4.86 -8.67
C TYR A 105 -8.01 3.35 -8.55
N GLY A 106 -8.25 2.79 -7.37
CA GLY A 106 -8.01 1.39 -7.11
C GLY A 106 -7.97 1.08 -5.63
N VAL A 107 -8.37 -0.15 -5.30
CA VAL A 107 -8.30 -0.68 -3.94
C VAL A 107 -6.83 -0.89 -3.58
N THR A 108 -6.25 -0.02 -2.75
CA THR A 108 -4.85 -0.13 -2.27
C THR A 108 -4.64 -1.29 -1.30
N ALA A 109 -5.73 -1.96 -0.89
CA ALA A 109 -5.69 -3.02 0.09
C ALA A 109 -4.76 -4.16 -0.35
N PHE A 110 -4.87 -4.68 -1.58
CA PHE A 110 -4.03 -5.81 -2.03
C PHE A 110 -2.52 -5.62 -1.77
N GLU A 111 -2.08 -4.35 -1.75
CA GLU A 111 -0.72 -3.86 -1.46
C GLU A 111 -0.24 -4.12 -0.03
N PHE A 112 -1.06 -3.62 0.89
CA PHE A 112 -0.69 -3.27 2.26
C PHE A 112 -1.77 -3.63 3.29
N GLY A 113 -2.70 -4.55 2.98
CA GLY A 113 -3.76 -4.93 3.89
C GLY A 113 -4.90 -5.77 3.29
N PRO A 114 -5.84 -6.26 4.10
CA PRO A 114 -7.05 -6.89 3.59
C PRO A 114 -8.01 -5.88 2.97
N THR A 115 -8.76 -6.32 1.96
CA THR A 115 -9.82 -5.51 1.32
C THR A 115 -10.92 -5.19 2.33
N GLY A 116 -11.28 -3.91 2.50
CA GLY A 116 -12.31 -3.49 3.45
C GLY A 116 -12.04 -2.10 4.02
N ILE A 117 -12.51 -1.87 5.24
CA ILE A 117 -12.40 -0.57 5.94
C ILE A 117 -11.03 -0.30 6.57
N TYR A 118 -10.08 -1.25 6.51
CA TYR A 118 -8.78 -1.10 7.17
C TYR A 118 -8.00 0.11 6.62
N GLY A 119 -7.78 0.17 5.31
CA GLY A 119 -7.39 1.39 4.58
C GLY A 119 -6.18 2.19 5.10
N ALA A 120 -5.34 1.63 5.98
CA ALA A 120 -4.33 2.38 6.73
C ALA A 120 -3.20 2.93 5.84
N PHE A 121 -2.89 2.27 4.73
CA PHE A 121 -1.82 2.67 3.82
C PHE A 121 -2.29 2.70 2.36
N GLY A 122 -1.62 3.53 1.57
CA GLY A 122 -1.75 3.61 0.12
C GLY A 122 -0.36 3.81 -0.50
N ARG A 123 -0.28 3.80 -1.83
CA ARG A 123 0.97 4.06 -2.56
C ARG A 123 1.28 5.57 -2.53
N GLU A 124 1.45 6.16 -1.36
CA GLU A 124 1.61 7.61 -1.21
C GLU A 124 2.59 7.87 -0.07
N ASN A 125 3.75 8.48 -0.38
CA ASN A 125 4.76 8.81 0.63
C ASN A 125 5.12 7.61 1.54
N LEU A 126 5.42 6.45 0.96
CA LEU A 126 5.59 5.20 1.70
C LEU A 126 6.87 4.50 1.28
N LYS A 127 7.59 3.96 2.26
CA LYS A 127 8.69 3.02 2.09
C LYS A 127 8.44 1.83 3.02
N SER A 128 8.28 0.64 2.43
CA SER A 128 7.90 -0.57 3.16
C SER A 128 8.70 -1.80 2.75
N PRO A 129 9.80 -2.14 3.46
CA PRO A 129 10.38 -3.46 3.38
C PRO A 129 9.51 -4.48 4.14
N GLY A 130 9.48 -5.72 3.67
CA GLY A 130 8.75 -6.80 4.33
C GLY A 130 9.17 -8.19 3.92
N VAL A 131 8.56 -9.16 4.58
CA VAL A 131 8.72 -10.58 4.30
C VAL A 131 7.34 -11.24 4.31
N ARG A 132 7.12 -12.18 3.40
CA ARG A 132 5.90 -12.97 3.28
C ARG A 132 6.22 -14.45 3.28
N LEU A 133 5.45 -15.19 4.07
CA LEU A 133 5.43 -16.65 4.08
C LEU A 133 4.08 -17.13 3.55
N THR A 134 4.11 -17.94 2.49
CA THR A 134 2.92 -18.65 2.00
C THR A 134 3.07 -20.15 2.23
N LEU A 135 1.98 -20.79 2.68
CA LEU A 135 1.89 -22.23 2.91
C LEU A 135 0.61 -22.78 2.27
N ALA A 136 0.66 -24.02 1.81
CA ALA A 136 -0.48 -24.78 1.31
C ALA A 136 -0.55 -26.13 2.05
N PRO A 137 -1.00 -26.15 3.32
CA PRO A 137 -1.03 -27.38 4.14
C PRO A 137 -1.86 -28.51 3.55
N ALA A 138 -2.89 -28.17 2.77
CA ALA A 138 -3.73 -29.12 2.04
C ALA A 138 -4.10 -28.53 0.69
N LYS A 139 -4.55 -29.36 -0.26
CA LYS A 139 -4.97 -28.90 -1.60
C LYS A 139 -6.05 -27.81 -1.56
N ALA A 140 -6.89 -27.82 -0.53
CA ALA A 140 -7.99 -26.89 -0.33
C ALA A 140 -7.66 -25.73 0.61
N ILE A 141 -6.45 -25.66 1.19
CA ILE A 141 -6.10 -24.65 2.20
C ILE A 141 -4.84 -23.92 1.77
N SER A 142 -4.93 -22.59 1.71
CA SER A 142 -3.80 -21.68 1.53
C SER A 142 -3.70 -20.76 2.74
N MET A 143 -2.49 -20.53 3.22
CA MET A 143 -2.18 -19.62 4.32
C MET A 143 -1.12 -18.62 3.86
N GLU A 144 -1.26 -17.37 4.26
CA GLU A 144 -0.31 -16.30 3.98
C GLU A 144 -0.09 -15.50 5.26
N MET A 145 1.17 -15.22 5.57
CA MET A 145 1.57 -14.33 6.66
C MET A 145 2.55 -13.31 6.11
N THR A 146 2.35 -12.04 6.42
CA THR A 146 3.22 -10.95 5.97
C THR A 146 3.62 -10.09 7.16
N LEU A 147 4.90 -9.74 7.23
CA LEU A 147 5.45 -8.77 8.16
C LEU A 147 6.07 -7.64 7.36
N ARG A 148 5.70 -6.40 7.65
CA ARG A 148 6.21 -5.21 6.96
C ARG A 148 6.54 -4.12 7.96
N HIS A 149 7.63 -3.42 7.72
CA HIS A 149 7.86 -2.13 8.34
C HIS A 149 7.26 -1.05 7.43
N MET A 150 6.65 -0.02 8.02
CA MET A 150 6.04 1.09 7.30
C MET A 150 6.73 2.38 7.70
N SER A 151 7.21 3.14 6.73
CA SER A 151 7.86 4.43 6.98
C SER A 151 7.53 5.45 5.90
N LEU A 152 7.58 6.74 6.22
CA LEU A 152 7.43 7.80 5.23
C LEU A 152 8.62 7.81 4.27
N ALA A 153 8.35 8.03 2.98
CA ALA A 153 9.41 8.23 1.99
C ALA A 153 10.06 9.63 2.11
N SER A 154 9.27 10.63 2.53
CA SER A 154 9.66 12.01 2.82
C SER A 154 9.10 12.42 4.18
N SER A 155 9.97 12.87 5.10
CA SER A 155 9.56 13.25 6.46
C SER A 155 8.69 14.50 6.54
N LYS A 156 8.72 15.37 5.50
CA LYS A 156 7.93 16.62 5.44
C LYS A 156 6.54 16.44 4.81
N ASP A 157 6.26 15.26 4.27
CA ASP A 157 4.95 14.91 3.72
C ASP A 157 4.19 14.03 4.71
N GLY A 158 2.89 13.87 4.47
CA GLY A 158 1.98 13.25 5.42
C GLY A 158 1.86 11.74 5.27
N TRP A 159 1.39 11.11 6.35
CA TRP A 159 0.68 9.85 6.27
C TRP A 159 -0.75 10.13 5.80
N THR A 160 -0.95 10.09 4.47
CA THR A 160 -2.16 10.59 3.81
C THR A 160 -3.45 9.97 4.34
N LYS A 161 -3.48 8.65 4.56
CA LYS A 161 -4.65 7.92 5.04
C LYS A 161 -5.03 8.27 6.48
N ALA A 162 -4.04 8.47 7.36
CA ALA A 162 -4.25 8.91 8.73
C ALA A 162 -4.48 10.43 8.85
N LYS A 163 -4.29 11.19 7.77
CA LYS A 163 -4.36 12.67 7.73
C LYS A 163 -3.41 13.34 8.73
N LEU A 164 -2.26 12.73 8.98
CA LEU A 164 -1.20 13.29 9.83
C LEU A 164 -0.05 13.80 8.97
N ARG A 165 0.42 15.02 9.23
CA ARG A 165 1.56 15.63 8.54
C ARG A 165 2.32 16.57 9.48
N ASP A 166 3.64 16.50 9.44
CA ASP A 166 4.54 17.49 10.03
C ASP A 166 5.38 18.16 8.92
N PRO A 167 5.04 19.39 8.48
CA PRO A 167 5.78 20.09 7.43
C PRO A 167 7.24 20.39 7.78
N SER A 168 7.61 20.38 9.06
CA SER A 168 8.98 20.61 9.51
C SER A 168 9.87 19.38 9.31
N GLY A 169 9.28 18.18 9.34
CA GLY A 169 9.96 16.90 9.18
C GLY A 169 10.71 16.42 10.43
N HIS A 170 10.43 16.99 11.61
CA HIS A 170 11.07 16.64 12.88
C HIS A 170 10.40 15.47 13.61
N SER A 171 9.19 15.10 13.20
CA SER A 171 8.42 14.00 13.81
C SER A 171 8.92 12.59 13.45
N GLY A 172 10.00 12.49 12.65
CA GLY A 172 10.53 11.22 12.16
C GLY A 172 9.75 10.66 10.98
N THR A 173 10.01 9.41 10.62
CA THR A 173 9.35 8.73 9.48
C THR A 173 8.74 7.39 9.85
N ASP A 174 8.88 6.92 11.09
CA ASP A 174 8.44 5.59 11.51
C ASP A 174 6.91 5.56 11.67
N LEU A 175 6.22 4.85 10.77
CA LEU A 175 4.78 4.64 10.83
C LEU A 175 4.41 3.35 11.58
N GLY A 176 5.38 2.46 11.80
CA GLY A 176 5.22 1.25 12.58
C GLY A 176 5.38 -0.05 11.80
N ASP A 177 5.10 -1.16 12.49
CA ASP A 177 5.21 -2.50 11.94
C ASP A 177 3.82 -3.11 11.75
N GLN A 178 3.59 -3.71 10.59
CA GLN A 178 2.35 -4.38 10.25
C GLN A 178 2.56 -5.88 10.12
N PHE A 179 1.75 -6.63 10.88
CA PHE A 179 1.56 -8.06 10.71
C PHE A 179 0.22 -8.35 10.04
N GLU A 180 0.23 -9.25 9.07
CA GLU A 180 -0.97 -9.75 8.41
C GLU A 180 -0.94 -11.27 8.38
N ALA A 181 -2.10 -11.88 8.61
CA ALA A 181 -2.31 -13.31 8.43
C ALA A 181 -3.64 -13.55 7.72
N LYS A 182 -3.65 -14.48 6.77
CA LYS A 182 -4.83 -14.84 5.98
C LYS A 182 -4.86 -16.34 5.74
N VAL A 183 -6.03 -16.94 5.89
CA VAL A 183 -6.30 -18.33 5.55
C VAL A 183 -7.45 -18.36 4.55
N VAL A 184 -7.26 -19.09 3.46
CA VAL A 184 -8.27 -19.39 2.45
C VAL A 184 -8.55 -20.87 2.47
N TRP A 185 -9.82 -21.23 2.58
CA TRP A 185 -10.29 -22.61 2.56
C TRP A 185 -11.36 -22.81 1.48
N ASP A 186 -11.02 -23.60 0.45
CA ASP A 186 -11.94 -24.10 -0.56
C ASP A 186 -12.74 -25.28 -0.01
N VAL A 187 -13.77 -24.99 0.80
CA VAL A 187 -14.60 -26.00 1.48
C VAL A 187 -15.24 -26.96 0.47
N PHE A 188 -15.85 -26.40 -0.56
CA PHE A 188 -16.36 -27.14 -1.72
C PHE A 188 -15.79 -26.50 -2.98
N PRO A 189 -14.74 -27.08 -3.59
CA PRO A 189 -14.08 -26.49 -4.75
C PRO A 189 -15.09 -26.17 -5.87
N GLY A 190 -15.19 -24.89 -6.22
CA GLY A 190 -16.12 -24.38 -7.22
C GLY A 190 -17.45 -23.84 -6.67
N ASN A 191 -17.81 -24.12 -5.42
CA ASN A 191 -19.11 -23.73 -4.84
C ASN A 191 -19.00 -22.92 -3.55
N LEU A 192 -18.05 -23.24 -2.67
CA LEU A 192 -17.91 -22.59 -1.36
C LEU A 192 -16.45 -22.34 -1.02
N LYS A 193 -16.11 -21.07 -0.82
CA LYS A 193 -14.80 -20.61 -0.35
C LYS A 193 -14.98 -19.75 0.89
N LEU A 194 -14.21 -20.06 1.92
CA LEU A 194 -14.09 -19.27 3.14
C LEU A 194 -12.73 -18.58 3.17
N MET A 195 -12.69 -17.33 3.60
CA MET A 195 -11.47 -16.58 3.83
C MET A 195 -11.56 -15.90 5.20
N VAL A 196 -10.55 -16.11 6.02
CA VAL A 196 -10.38 -15.45 7.31
C VAL A 196 -9.07 -14.69 7.25
N GLY A 197 -9.06 -13.45 7.75
CA GLY A 197 -7.80 -12.73 7.90
C GLY A 197 -7.79 -11.76 9.06
N PHE A 198 -6.58 -11.40 9.44
CA PHE A 198 -6.26 -10.54 10.55
C PHE A 198 -5.06 -9.65 10.20
N THR A 199 -5.12 -8.41 10.63
CA THR A 199 -4.06 -7.41 10.48
C THR A 199 -3.86 -6.69 11.79
N ASN A 200 -2.61 -6.49 12.16
CA ASN A 200 -2.22 -5.68 13.29
C ASN A 200 -1.13 -4.69 12.87
N LEU A 201 -1.40 -3.40 13.01
CA LEU A 201 -0.41 -2.34 12.91
C LEU A 201 -0.03 -1.89 14.31
N PHE A 202 1.22 -2.18 14.68
CA PHE A 202 1.87 -1.59 15.83
C PHE A 202 2.37 -0.22 15.40
N ALA A 203 1.77 0.86 15.92
CA ALA A 203 2.09 2.19 15.45
C ALA A 203 3.56 2.54 15.72
N GLY A 204 4.15 3.32 14.81
CA GLY A 204 5.46 3.93 15.01
C GLY A 204 5.38 5.20 15.83
N ASP A 205 6.52 5.86 16.01
CA ASP A 205 6.59 7.10 16.77
C ASP A 205 6.06 8.33 16.01
N PHE A 206 5.95 8.27 14.67
CA PHE A 206 5.48 9.41 13.88
C PHE A 206 4.09 9.88 14.30
N ALA A 207 3.13 8.96 14.47
CA ALA A 207 1.77 9.31 14.89
C ALA A 207 1.77 10.05 16.24
N LYS A 208 2.51 9.52 17.21
CA LYS A 208 2.67 10.10 18.53
C LYS A 208 3.31 11.50 18.48
N ASN A 209 4.34 11.66 17.66
CA ASN A 209 5.05 12.93 17.54
C ASN A 209 4.19 14.03 16.89
N VAL A 210 3.25 13.66 16.01
CA VAL A 210 2.36 14.61 15.32
C VAL A 210 1.07 14.89 16.12
N SER A 211 0.40 13.85 16.64
CA SER A 211 -0.92 14.00 17.29
C SER A 211 -0.88 13.94 18.82
N GLY A 212 0.26 13.59 19.42
CA GLY A 212 0.38 13.31 20.85
C GLY A 212 -0.12 11.92 21.26
N GLU A 213 -0.69 11.15 20.34
CA GLU A 213 -1.28 9.84 20.62
C GLU A 213 -0.66 8.74 19.74
N LYS A 214 -0.51 7.55 20.33
CA LYS A 214 -0.09 6.34 19.64
C LYS A 214 -1.25 5.37 19.58
N PHE A 215 -1.66 4.98 18.38
CA PHE A 215 -2.83 4.12 18.17
C PHE A 215 -2.45 2.89 17.36
N ASP A 216 -2.35 1.75 18.03
CA ASP A 216 -2.27 0.46 17.36
C ASP A 216 -3.61 0.16 16.68
N THR A 217 -3.57 -0.44 15.49
CA THR A 217 -4.78 -0.75 14.72
C THR A 217 -4.89 -2.24 14.52
N HIS A 218 -6.01 -2.81 14.94
CA HIS A 218 -6.35 -4.22 14.72
C HIS A 218 -7.54 -4.32 13.77
N TYR A 219 -7.45 -5.23 12.81
CA TYR A 219 -8.53 -5.48 11.87
C TYR A 219 -8.66 -6.99 11.62
N GLY A 220 -9.88 -7.49 11.61
CA GLY A 220 -10.18 -8.89 11.31
C GLY A 220 -11.39 -8.98 10.38
N PHE A 221 -11.39 -10.00 9.52
CA PHE A 221 -12.51 -10.26 8.64
C PHE A 221 -12.76 -11.75 8.44
N LEU A 222 -14.01 -12.05 8.11
CA LEU A 222 -14.47 -13.33 7.59
C LEU A 222 -15.24 -13.04 6.31
N GLN A 223 -14.87 -13.71 5.22
CA GLN A 223 -15.54 -13.62 3.94
C GLN A 223 -15.94 -15.02 3.47
N THR A 224 -17.17 -15.12 2.96
CA THR A 224 -17.71 -16.33 2.35
C THR A 224 -18.08 -16.03 0.90
N VAL A 225 -17.61 -16.84 -0.03
CA VAL A 225 -17.99 -16.78 -1.45
C VAL A 225 -18.75 -18.05 -1.79
N ILE A 226 -19.98 -17.88 -2.29
CA ILE A 226 -20.84 -18.96 -2.77
C ILE A 226 -21.02 -18.79 -4.27
N THR A 227 -20.82 -19.85 -5.04
CA THR A 227 -20.99 -19.88 -6.49
C THR A 227 -21.93 -21.02 -6.88
N PHE A 228 -22.88 -20.72 -7.78
CA PHE A 228 -23.93 -21.61 -8.26
C PHE A 228 -23.78 -21.87 -9.75
#